data_AF-A0A4R9F1B7-F1
#
_entry.id   AF-A0A4R9F1B7-F1
#
_cell.length_a   1.000
_cell.length_b   1.000
_cell.length_c   1.000
_cell.angle_alpha   90.00
_cell.angle_beta   90.00
_cell.angle_gamma   90.00
#
_symmetry.space_group_name_H-M   'P 1'
#
loop_
_entity.id
_entity.type
_entity.pdbx_description
1 polymer ?
#
loop_
_entity_poly.entity_id
_entity_poly.type
_entity_poly.pdbx_seq_one_letter_code
_entity_poly.pdbx_strand_id
1 'polypeptide(L)'
;MSRWKELPDSLDPRVRQFVVRLRRLKDHSGLGLAALASRTGYSRSSWDRYLNGRSLPPAEAVEALARACDTEPAPLLALREVAAEGWESDIDGDGDGDG
;
A
#
# COMPACT_ATOMS: atom_id res chain seq x y z
N MET A 1 1.99 5.46 16.03
CA MET A 1 3.20 4.67 16.34
C MET A 1 3.10 3.21 15.87
N SER A 2 2.58 2.96 14.65
CA SER A 2 2.75 1.63 14.05
C SER A 2 4.20 1.52 13.57
N ARG A 3 5.01 0.65 14.18
CA ARG A 3 6.40 0.39 13.74
C ARG A 3 6.34 -0.40 12.44
N TRP A 4 6.28 0.31 11.33
CA TRP A 4 6.25 -0.27 9.99
C TRP A 4 7.52 -1.06 9.72
N LYS A 5 7.40 -2.21 9.05
CA LYS A 5 8.57 -2.98 8.64
C LYS A 5 9.32 -2.27 7.51
N GLU A 6 10.61 -2.54 7.40
CA GLU A 6 11.44 -2.04 6.31
C GLU A 6 10.86 -2.53 4.99
N LEU A 7 10.75 -1.60 4.03
CA LEU A 7 10.33 -1.93 2.68
C LEU A 7 11.48 -2.64 1.98
N PRO A 8 11.20 -3.64 1.11
CA PRO A 8 12.24 -4.29 0.33
C PRO A 8 13.08 -3.24 -0.41
N ASP A 9 14.39 -3.47 -0.48
CA ASP A 9 15.34 -2.62 -1.19
C ASP A 9 15.25 -2.79 -2.72
N SER A 10 14.85 -3.97 -3.20
CA SER A 10 14.51 -4.23 -4.61
C SER A 10 13.27 -3.47 -5.10
N LEU A 11 12.44 -2.96 -4.18
CA LEU A 11 11.19 -2.30 -4.52
C LEU A 11 11.45 -0.98 -5.24
N ASP A 12 10.80 -0.79 -6.40
CA ASP A 12 10.91 0.44 -7.17
C ASP A 12 10.65 1.69 -6.30
N PRO A 13 11.46 2.75 -6.42
CA PRO A 13 11.33 3.96 -5.60
C PRO A 13 9.94 4.59 -5.67
N ARG A 14 9.21 4.47 -6.80
CA ARG A 14 7.85 4.98 -6.96
C ARG A 14 6.88 4.22 -6.07
N VAL A 15 6.95 2.88 -6.05
CA VAL A 15 6.14 2.04 -5.17
C VAL A 15 6.47 2.31 -3.71
N ARG A 16 7.76 2.40 -3.38
CA ARG A 16 8.22 2.75 -2.03
C ARG A 16 7.64 4.08 -1.56
N GLN A 17 7.68 5.13 -2.40
CA GLN A 17 7.12 6.44 -2.08
C GLN A 17 5.61 6.36 -1.82
N PHE A 18 4.89 5.64 -2.67
CA PHE A 18 3.45 5.43 -2.53
C PHE A 18 3.11 4.72 -1.21
N VAL A 19 3.78 3.62 -0.88
CA VAL A 19 3.57 2.88 0.38
C VAL A 19 3.90 3.75 1.60
N VAL A 20 4.98 4.54 1.56
CA VAL A 20 5.31 5.50 2.62
C VAL A 20 4.22 6.56 2.78
N ARG A 21 3.60 7.04 1.69
CA ARG A 21 2.47 7.97 1.74
C ARG A 21 1.27 7.36 2.46
N LEU A 22 0.90 6.12 2.13
CA LEU A 22 -0.21 5.40 2.79
C LEU A 22 0.06 5.20 4.29
N ARG A 23 1.29 4.82 4.66
CA ARG A 23 1.73 4.67 6.06
C ARG A 23 1.55 5.97 6.85
N ARG A 24 1.96 7.10 6.27
CA ARG A 24 1.82 8.43 6.88
C ARG A 24 0.35 8.82 7.05
N LEU A 25 -0.46 8.58 6.01
CA LEU A 25 -1.90 8.85 6.07
C LEU A 25 -2.55 8.09 7.23
N LYS A 26 -2.31 6.78 7.31
CA LYS A 26 -2.84 5.95 8.38
C LYS A 26 -2.36 6.38 9.77
N ASP A 27 -1.06 6.71 9.92
CA ASP A 27 -0.52 7.15 11.22
C ASP A 27 -1.13 8.49 11.64
N HIS A 28 -1.36 9.41 10.68
CA HIS A 28 -2.04 10.68 10.92
C HIS A 28 -3.51 10.51 11.31
N SER A 29 -4.22 9.54 10.73
CA SER A 29 -5.61 9.25 11.07
C SER A 29 -5.79 8.66 12.47
N GLY A 30 -4.71 8.28 13.17
CA GLY A 30 -4.78 7.64 14.48
C GLY A 30 -5.41 6.24 14.48
N LEU A 31 -5.73 5.71 13.30
CA LEU A 31 -6.38 4.41 13.14
C LEU A 31 -5.36 3.27 13.28
N GLY A 32 -5.68 2.29 14.13
CA GLY A 32 -4.97 1.01 14.16
C GLY A 32 -5.28 0.15 12.92
N LEU A 33 -4.45 -0.87 12.64
CA LEU A 33 -4.72 -1.81 11.54
C LEU A 33 -6.08 -2.51 11.69
N ALA A 34 -6.51 -2.82 12.92
CA ALA A 34 -7.81 -3.43 13.19
C ALA A 34 -8.98 -2.51 12.82
N ALA A 35 -8.91 -1.23 13.22
CA ALA A 35 -9.93 -0.25 12.89
C ALA A 35 -9.99 0.03 11.39
N LEU A 36 -8.82 0.11 10.74
CA LEU A 36 -8.73 0.24 9.30
C LEU A 36 -9.36 -0.96 8.59
N ALA A 37 -8.99 -2.19 8.98
CA ALA A 37 -9.55 -3.42 8.45
C ALA A 37 -11.09 -3.46 8.52
N SER A 38 -11.65 -3.14 9.70
CA SER A 38 -13.10 -3.09 9.88
C SER A 38 -13.78 -1.99 9.05
N ARG A 39 -13.13 -0.83 8.86
CA ARG A 39 -13.70 0.27 8.06
C ARG A 39 -13.68 0.01 6.57
N THR A 40 -12.64 -0.67 6.07
CA THR A 40 -12.44 -0.89 4.64
C THR A 40 -12.95 -2.26 4.17
N GLY A 41 -13.37 -3.14 5.09
CA GLY A 41 -13.79 -4.52 4.77
C GLY A 41 -12.64 -5.48 4.42
N TYR A 42 -11.38 -5.06 4.58
CA TYR A 42 -10.21 -5.88 4.31
C TYR A 42 -9.63 -6.45 5.60
N SER A 43 -8.93 -7.57 5.54
CA SER A 43 -8.26 -8.14 6.71
C SER A 43 -7.01 -7.36 7.10
N ARG A 44 -6.66 -7.39 8.40
CA ARG A 44 -5.40 -6.81 8.93
C ARG A 44 -4.17 -7.31 8.17
N SER A 45 -4.14 -8.59 7.81
CA SER A 45 -3.04 -9.21 7.07
C SER A 45 -2.88 -8.66 5.64
N SER A 46 -4.00 -8.36 4.97
CA SER A 46 -3.98 -7.70 3.65
C SER A 46 -3.38 -6.31 3.76
N TRP A 47 -3.86 -5.52 4.74
CA TRP A 47 -3.31 -4.20 5.03
C TRP A 47 -1.84 -4.23 5.41
N ASP A 48 -1.41 -5.20 6.22
CA ASP A 48 0.00 -5.41 6.54
C ASP A 48 0.83 -5.65 5.27
N ARG A 49 0.37 -6.53 4.37
CA ARG A 49 1.09 -6.82 3.13
C ARG A 49 1.22 -5.57 2.24
N TYR A 50 0.14 -4.81 2.07
CA TYR A 50 0.13 -3.58 1.26
C TYR A 50 1.01 -2.50 1.87
N LEU A 51 0.86 -2.25 3.18
CA LEU A 51 1.63 -1.25 3.88
C LEU A 51 3.08 -1.68 4.07
N ASN A 52 3.44 -2.94 3.89
CA ASN A 52 4.82 -3.42 3.86
C ASN A 52 5.42 -3.51 2.46
N GLY A 53 4.72 -3.03 1.42
CA GLY A 53 5.22 -3.07 0.05
C GLY A 53 5.47 -4.49 -0.47
N ARG A 54 4.81 -5.49 0.14
CA ARG A 54 4.83 -6.89 -0.33
C ARG A 54 3.77 -7.15 -1.40
N SER A 55 2.87 -6.21 -1.62
CA SER A 55 1.84 -6.27 -2.65
C SER A 55 1.33 -4.86 -2.88
N LEU A 56 1.09 -4.49 -4.14
CA LEU A 56 0.49 -3.21 -4.46
C LEU A 56 -1.01 -3.24 -4.12
N PRO A 57 -1.53 -2.33 -3.28
CA PRO A 57 -2.96 -2.27 -3.00
C PRO A 57 -3.74 -1.93 -4.29
N PRO A 58 -4.87 -2.61 -4.55
CA PRO A 58 -5.77 -2.26 -5.65
C PRO A 58 -6.36 -0.86 -5.42
N ALA A 59 -6.86 -0.25 -6.50
CA ALA A 59 -7.52 1.06 -6.44
C ALA A 59 -8.61 1.10 -5.35
N GLU A 60 -9.43 0.05 -5.27
CA GLU A 60 -10.48 -0.09 -4.25
C GLU A 60 -9.95 -0.01 -2.81
N ALA A 61 -8.80 -0.63 -2.53
CA ALA A 61 -8.20 -0.55 -1.20
C ALA A 61 -7.71 0.87 -0.90
N VAL A 62 -7.12 1.56 -1.89
CA VAL A 62 -6.68 2.95 -1.76
C VAL A 62 -7.87 3.87 -1.51
N GLU A 63 -8.96 3.69 -2.25
CA GLU A 63 -10.21 4.43 -2.06
C GLU A 63 -10.80 4.19 -0.67
N ALA A 64 -10.82 2.94 -0.23
CA ALA A 64 -11.34 2.59 1.09
C ALA A 64 -10.48 3.20 2.21
N LEU A 65 -9.15 3.21 2.08
CA LEU A 65 -8.27 3.91 3.02
C LEU A 65 -8.54 5.41 3.01
N ALA A 66 -8.66 6.01 1.83
CA ALA A 66 -8.91 7.44 1.68
C ALA A 66 -10.20 7.85 2.40
N ARG A 67 -11.30 7.12 2.13
CA ARG A 67 -12.58 7.32 2.82
C ARG A 67 -12.49 7.05 4.32
N ALA A 68 -11.76 6.01 4.74
CA ALA A 68 -11.55 5.71 6.15
C ALA A 68 -10.76 6.80 6.89
N CYS A 69 -9.93 7.55 6.16
CA CYS A 69 -9.11 8.66 6.67
C CYS A 69 -9.73 10.04 6.41
N ASP A 70 -10.95 10.11 5.88
CA ASP A 70 -11.64 11.35 5.48
C ASP A 70 -10.80 12.23 4.52
N THR A 71 -10.13 11.59 3.56
CA THR A 71 -9.32 12.27 2.54
C THR A 71 -9.80 11.92 1.12
N GLU A 72 -9.46 12.78 0.16
CA GLU A 72 -9.77 12.55 -1.25
C GLU A 72 -8.95 11.37 -1.83
N PRO A 73 -9.61 10.40 -2.51
CA PRO A 73 -8.94 9.25 -3.11
C PRO A 73 -8.21 9.59 -4.42
N ALA A 74 -8.68 10.58 -5.18
CA ALA A 74 -8.13 10.95 -6.49
C ALA A 74 -6.59 11.14 -6.51
N PRO A 75 -5.99 11.96 -5.62
CA PRO A 75 -4.53 12.11 -5.60
C PRO A 75 -3.79 10.83 -5.19
N LEU A 76 -4.41 9.96 -4.39
CA LEU A 76 -3.81 8.69 -3.99
C LEU A 76 -3.87 7.65 -5.11
N LEU A 77 -4.96 7.64 -5.87
CA LEU A 77 -5.13 6.79 -7.04
C LEU A 77 -4.13 7.14 -8.14
N ALA A 78 -3.95 8.43 -8.44
CA ALA A 78 -2.93 8.87 -9.39
C ALA A 78 -1.52 8.45 -8.97
N LEU A 79 -1.19 8.55 -7.66
CA LEU A 79 0.09 8.07 -7.14
C LEU A 79 0.21 6.53 -7.19
N ARG A 80 -0.89 5.80 -7.01
CA ARG A 80 -0.94 4.35 -7.17
C ARG A 80 -0.64 3.94 -8.61
N GLU A 81 -1.17 4.65 -9.61
CA GLU A 81 -0.91 4.34 -11.02
C GLU A 81 0.58 4.45 -11.35
N VAL A 82 1.25 5.52 -10.94
CA VAL A 82 2.70 5.68 -11.12
C VAL A 82 3.50 4.59 -10.39
N ALA A 83 3.02 4.16 -9.23
CA ALA A 83 3.60 3.02 -8.53
C ALA A 83 3.34 1.69 -9.26
N ALA A 84 2.16 1.50 -9.85
CA ALA A 84 1.82 0.28 -10.59
C ALA A 84 2.80 0.03 -11.74
N GLU A 85 3.15 1.08 -12.49
CA GLU A 85 4.15 0.99 -13.58
C GLU A 85 5.51 0.47 -13.06
N GLY A 86 5.94 0.92 -11.88
CA GLY A 86 7.17 0.45 -11.25
C GLY A 86 7.06 -0.96 -10.66
N TRP A 87 5.86 -1.37 -10.25
CA TRP A 87 5.60 -2.72 -9.71
C TRP A 87 5.52 -3.78 -10.81
N GLU A 88 4.91 -3.47 -11.96
CA GLU A 88 4.86 -4.40 -13.10
C GLU A 88 6.26 -4.70 -13.65
N SER A 89 7.18 -3.74 -13.53
CA SER A 89 8.60 -3.90 -13.90
C SER A 89 9.39 -4.81 -12.93
N ASP A 90 8.92 -5.00 -11.69
CA ASP A 90 9.53 -5.87 -10.68
C ASP A 90 9.11 -7.35 -10.86
N ILE A 91 7.85 -7.59 -11.24
CA ILE A 91 7.33 -8.94 -11.50
C ILE A 91 8.00 -9.56 -12.74
N ASP A 92 8.35 -8.76 -13.74
CA ASP A 92 9.04 -9.21 -14.96
C ASP A 92 10.53 -9.54 -14.73
N GLY A 93 11.08 -9.16 -13.56
CA GLY A 93 12.50 -9.33 -13.21
C GLY A 93 12.85 -10.59 -12.39
N ASP A 94 11.86 -11.30 -11.83
CA ASP A 94 12.03 -12.51 -11.02
C ASP A 94 11.23 -13.68 -11.62
N GLY A 95 11.63 -14.08 -12.83
CA GLY A 95 11.26 -15.37 -13.42
C GLY A 95 12.34 -16.40 -13.14
N ASP A 96 12.60 -16.75 -11.87
CA ASP A 96 13.32 -17.98 -11.51
C ASP A 96 12.31 -19.07 -11.15
N GLY A 97 12.48 -20.24 -11.75
CA GLY A 97 11.42 -21.21 -12.01
C GLY A 97 10.95 -22.03 -10.81
N ASP A 98 9.69 -22.46 -10.89
CA ASP A 98 9.28 -23.76 -10.33
C ASP A 98 9.27 -24.75 -11.49
N GLY A 99 10.30 -25.59 -11.52
CA GLY A 99 10.41 -26.79 -12.34
C GLY A 99 10.44 -28.03 -11.45
#